data_AF-A0A919U6H2-F1
#
_entry.id   AF-A0A919U6H2-F1
#
_cell.length_a   1.000
_cell.length_b   1.000
_cell.length_c   1.000
_cell.angle_alpha   90.00
_cell.angle_beta   90.00
_cell.angle_gamma   90.00
#
_symmetry.space_group_name_H-M   'P 1'
#
loop_
_entity.id
_entity.type
_entity.pdbx_description
1 polymer ?
#
loop_
_entity_poly.entity_id
_entity_poly.type
_entity_poly.pdbx_seq_one_letter_code
_entity_poly.pdbx_strand_id
1 'polypeptide(L)'
;MTALATPVTVPPAQAPRRAMLALARAEAVRFLRHPVTVAALLLFVAPWVYDVATGTTDRYPVLHDKAVDLQVLGIFVLGGGALVVANLNTLRAHRHHTDALYSVLVLPAPWRTAAFLLAPLPYAAAVGVLVTARVGALALLPGAVGHPDPAELATTPAVVLLFAAVGVLLARLVRSAVVAPLAMFGFVVASFVTLVAAARGNTALRLLLPVMFSDLPFALPADVVDRPSLRHLAYLTGLIALVAVAAVARSGVLAGSRSGARRRPVVVALALALALTATAGAAQFHTDDALRRAAITATDNPAALQTCHHRGDVTYCAFTGFTPWIAGWDAVVQGVRRPVPATVAGQPLAIRQRVWAYGYPTGADVSFSADQDARDTAWERAAAAAGTPAAIPVSTAWGNGTAEASFAASVALRLLTGSPFTPTSLVCGARGAVLVWLVGQATADTAEGLHRLDAASTGGLAFMDDTTSMGLSVPDRDAGPGLAALSHPPAEVGALVAANWTELTAPATPADRFATLIGVPIAPEPPLEERHVCLT
;
A
#
# COMPACT_ATOMS: atom_id res chain seq x y z
N MET A 1 36.24 15.00 75.83
CA MET A 1 34.88 14.72 75.32
C MET A 1 35.02 14.16 73.92
N THR A 2 34.96 12.83 73.79
CA THR A 2 35.10 12.10 72.53
C THR A 2 33.69 11.77 72.06
N ALA A 3 33.18 12.48 71.05
CA ALA A 3 31.88 12.18 70.46
C ALA A 3 31.99 10.88 69.66
N LEU A 4 31.34 9.81 70.16
CA LEU A 4 31.14 8.56 69.43
C LEU A 4 30.23 8.84 68.24
N ALA A 5 30.79 8.80 67.03
CA ALA A 5 30.01 8.85 65.80
C ALA A 5 29.12 7.61 65.71
N THR A 6 27.81 7.80 65.80
CA THR A 6 26.82 6.76 65.50
C THR A 6 27.02 6.24 64.08
N PRO A 7 27.14 4.92 63.86
CA PRO A 7 27.27 4.37 62.52
C PRO A 7 26.04 4.74 61.71
N VAL A 8 26.25 5.45 60.60
CA VAL A 8 25.21 5.72 59.61
C VAL A 8 24.78 4.37 59.04
N THR A 9 23.62 3.89 59.43
CA THR A 9 22.95 2.74 58.80
C THR A 9 22.65 3.10 57.35
N VAL A 10 23.47 2.58 56.44
CA VAL A 10 23.23 2.68 55.00
C VAL A 10 21.94 1.91 54.70
N PRO A 11 20.89 2.55 54.15
CA PRO A 11 19.67 1.85 53.79
C PRO A 11 19.99 0.69 52.83
N PRO A 12 19.28 -0.44 52.93
CA PRO A 12 19.54 -1.61 52.11
C PRO A 12 19.55 -1.21 50.64
N ALA A 13 20.61 -1.56 49.92
CA ALA A 13 20.80 -1.23 48.52
C ALA A 13 19.52 -1.55 47.75
N GLN A 14 18.81 -0.52 47.27
CA GLN A 14 17.64 -0.72 46.43
C GLN A 14 18.05 -1.63 45.27
N ALA A 15 17.30 -2.70 45.04
CA ALA A 15 17.62 -3.66 44.01
C ALA A 15 17.81 -2.94 42.66
N PRO A 16 18.94 -3.14 41.95
CA PRO A 16 19.32 -2.37 40.75
C PRO A 16 18.23 -2.37 39.66
N ARG A 17 17.40 -3.41 39.64
CA ARG A 17 16.22 -3.52 38.78
C ARG A 17 15.17 -2.43 39.05
N ARG A 18 14.87 -2.11 40.32
CA ARG A 18 13.89 -1.07 40.68
C ARG A 18 14.37 0.31 40.24
N ALA A 19 15.64 0.62 40.45
CA ALA A 19 16.26 1.86 40.01
C ALA A 19 16.28 1.99 38.47
N MET A 20 16.58 0.90 37.74
CA MET A 20 16.47 0.85 36.28
C MET A 20 15.05 1.15 35.80
N LEU A 21 14.03 0.51 36.38
CA LEU A 21 12.63 0.71 35.99
C LEU A 21 12.15 2.12 36.32
N ALA A 22 12.56 2.69 37.46
CA ALA A 22 12.26 4.07 37.81
C ALA A 22 12.87 5.06 36.80
N LEU A 23 14.14 4.83 36.41
CA LEU A 23 14.79 5.62 35.37
C LEU A 23 14.09 5.45 34.01
N ALA A 24 13.75 4.22 33.61
CA ALA A 24 13.04 3.95 32.37
C ALA A 24 11.70 4.68 32.32
N ARG A 25 10.94 4.70 33.43
CA ARG A 25 9.67 5.44 33.54
C ARG A 25 9.89 6.95 33.40
N ALA A 26 10.88 7.51 34.08
CA ALA A 26 11.18 8.94 33.99
C ALA A 26 11.60 9.35 32.57
N GLU A 27 12.45 8.54 31.93
CA GLU A 27 12.89 8.77 30.55
C GLU A 27 11.77 8.51 29.54
N ALA A 28 10.85 7.58 29.78
CA ALA A 28 9.69 7.37 28.92
C ALA A 28 8.76 8.59 28.89
N VAL A 29 8.50 9.21 30.05
CA VAL A 29 7.72 10.45 30.12
C VAL A 29 8.41 11.59 29.36
N ARG A 30 9.73 11.69 29.48
CA ARG A 30 10.54 12.67 28.73
C ARG A 30 10.54 12.38 27.24
N PHE A 31 10.58 11.11 26.86
CA PHE A 31 10.51 10.66 25.47
C PHE A 31 9.20 11.10 24.84
N LEU A 32 8.06 10.78 25.46
CA LEU A 32 6.73 11.14 24.96
C LEU A 32 6.51 12.66 24.85
N ARG A 33 7.09 13.44 25.76
CA ARG A 33 6.99 14.91 25.77
C ARG A 33 8.04 15.61 24.92
N HIS A 34 8.96 14.87 24.29
CA HIS A 34 10.01 15.49 23.51
C HIS A 34 9.41 16.16 22.27
N PRO A 35 9.82 17.40 21.91
CA PRO A 35 9.23 18.12 20.79
C PRO A 35 9.32 17.34 19.46
N VAL A 36 10.45 16.65 19.22
CA VAL A 36 10.61 15.77 18.05
C VAL A 36 9.59 14.61 18.04
N THR A 37 9.30 14.01 19.19
CA THR A 37 8.30 12.93 19.30
C THR A 37 6.89 13.45 19.01
N VAL A 38 6.54 14.61 19.57
CA VAL A 38 5.25 15.25 19.31
C VAL A 38 5.13 15.63 17.83
N ALA A 39 6.17 16.24 17.25
CA ALA A 39 6.19 16.58 15.84
C ALA A 39 6.06 15.34 14.93
N ALA A 40 6.75 14.24 15.26
CA ALA A 40 6.64 12.99 14.51
C ALA A 40 5.21 12.42 14.56
N LEU A 41 4.56 12.43 15.72
CA LEU A 41 3.17 11.98 15.84
C LEU A 41 2.21 12.87 15.03
N LEU A 42 2.38 14.20 15.10
CA LEU A 42 1.57 15.14 14.34
C LEU A 42 1.75 14.93 12.82
N LEU A 43 2.99 14.81 12.36
CA LEU A 43 3.29 14.55 10.94
C LEU A 43 2.74 13.20 10.46
N PHE A 44 2.74 12.18 11.32
CA PHE A 44 2.18 10.87 10.99
C PHE A 44 0.65 10.92 10.87
N VAL A 45 -0.03 11.69 11.72
CA VAL A 45 -1.50 11.82 11.72
C VAL A 45 -2.00 12.84 10.70
N ALA A 46 -1.17 13.80 10.28
CA ALA A 46 -1.56 14.90 9.40
C ALA A 46 -2.22 14.45 8.07
N PRO A 47 -1.75 13.41 7.36
CA PRO A 47 -2.42 12.93 6.14
C PRO A 47 -3.86 12.48 6.41
N TRP A 48 -4.12 11.86 7.57
CA TRP A 48 -5.47 11.39 7.91
C TRP A 48 -6.42 12.55 8.19
N VAL A 49 -5.93 13.58 8.88
CA VAL A 49 -6.71 14.80 9.12
C VAL A 49 -7.02 15.51 7.80
N TYR A 50 -6.03 15.55 6.90
CA TYR A 50 -6.21 16.06 5.56
C TYR A 50 -7.30 15.29 4.80
N ASP A 51 -7.20 13.95 4.73
CA ASP A 51 -8.19 13.10 4.04
C ASP A 51 -9.63 13.32 4.52
N VAL A 52 -9.80 13.52 5.82
CA VAL A 52 -11.11 13.77 6.42
C VAL A 52 -11.59 15.19 6.10
N ALA A 53 -10.70 16.19 6.19
CA ALA A 53 -11.04 17.58 5.95
C ALA A 53 -11.38 17.88 4.48
N THR A 54 -10.74 17.20 3.54
CA THR A 54 -10.95 17.36 2.10
C THR A 54 -11.99 16.38 1.54
N GLY A 55 -12.44 15.40 2.33
CA GLY A 55 -13.31 14.33 1.85
C GLY A 55 -12.61 13.36 0.90
N THR A 56 -11.26 13.35 0.84
CA THR A 56 -10.47 12.44 -0.01
C THR A 56 -10.18 11.10 0.66
N THR A 57 -10.91 10.77 1.72
CA THR A 57 -10.79 9.46 2.36
C THR A 57 -11.15 8.37 1.38
N ASP A 58 -10.25 7.41 1.21
CA ASP A 58 -10.47 6.22 0.39
C ASP A 58 -11.75 5.49 0.83
N ARG A 59 -12.78 5.52 -0.02
CA ARG A 59 -14.08 4.90 0.25
C ARG A 59 -14.03 3.38 0.15
N TYR A 60 -13.01 2.84 -0.51
CA TYR A 60 -12.87 1.42 -0.81
C TYR A 60 -11.48 0.91 -0.38
N PRO A 61 -11.13 1.00 0.92
CA PRO A 61 -9.82 0.61 1.37
C PRO A 61 -9.66 -0.91 1.37
N VAL A 62 -8.50 -1.38 0.91
CA VAL A 62 -8.06 -2.76 1.08
C VAL A 62 -7.20 -2.84 2.35
N LEU A 63 -7.72 -3.46 3.40
CA LEU A 63 -7.23 -3.27 4.77
C LEU A 63 -5.78 -3.78 5.00
N HIS A 64 -5.39 -4.92 4.43
CA HIS A 64 -4.01 -5.43 4.54
C HIS A 64 -3.00 -4.56 3.81
N ASP A 65 -3.38 -3.96 2.68
CA ASP A 65 -2.49 -3.02 1.98
C ASP A 65 -2.35 -1.70 2.72
N LYS A 66 -3.45 -1.16 3.25
CA LYS A 66 -3.39 0.05 4.08
C LYS A 66 -2.54 -0.16 5.33
N ALA A 67 -2.52 -1.36 5.91
CA ALA A 67 -1.65 -1.68 7.04
C ALA A 67 -0.16 -1.61 6.66
N VAL A 68 0.21 -2.06 5.46
CA VAL A 68 1.59 -2.00 4.96
C VAL A 68 1.98 -0.58 4.53
N ASP A 69 1.10 0.16 3.86
CA ASP A 69 1.37 1.55 3.42
C ASP A 69 1.76 2.46 4.60
N LEU A 70 1.16 2.24 5.78
CA LEU A 70 1.48 2.99 6.99
C LEU A 70 2.92 2.76 7.49
N GLN A 71 3.57 1.66 7.12
CA GLN A 71 4.91 1.32 7.58
C GLN A 71 5.96 2.28 6.99
N VAL A 72 5.79 2.73 5.75
CA VAL A 72 6.75 3.64 5.08
C VAL A 72 6.78 5.00 5.77
N LEU A 73 5.61 5.59 6.03
CA LEU A 73 5.55 6.83 6.81
C LEU A 73 6.02 6.59 8.25
N GLY A 74 5.66 5.43 8.81
CA GLY A 74 6.05 5.02 10.16
C GLY A 74 7.57 4.95 10.36
N ILE A 75 8.31 4.34 9.44
CA ILE A 75 9.77 4.25 9.56
C ILE A 75 10.44 5.62 9.49
N PHE A 76 10.07 6.44 8.51
CA PHE A 76 10.76 7.70 8.27
C PHE A 76 10.43 8.76 9.32
N VAL A 77 9.15 8.85 9.71
CA VAL A 77 8.70 9.88 10.65
C VAL A 77 8.80 9.38 12.09
N LEU A 78 8.13 8.26 12.42
CA LEU A 78 8.06 7.77 13.80
C LEU A 78 9.36 7.10 14.23
N GLY A 79 9.93 6.25 13.37
CA GLY A 79 11.23 5.60 13.58
C GLY A 79 12.38 6.61 13.60
N GLY A 80 12.44 7.51 12.62
CA GLY A 80 13.43 8.60 12.59
C GLY A 80 13.36 9.50 13.84
N GLY A 81 12.15 9.90 14.27
CA GLY A 81 11.96 10.62 15.52
C GLY A 81 12.45 9.83 16.74
N ALA A 82 12.16 8.52 16.80
CA ALA A 82 12.59 7.66 17.89
C ALA A 82 14.11 7.50 17.98
N LEU A 83 14.78 7.35 16.83
CA LEU A 83 16.24 7.28 16.70
C LEU A 83 16.90 8.51 17.31
N VAL A 84 16.44 9.70 16.90
CA VAL A 84 16.97 10.98 17.38
C VAL A 84 16.73 11.11 18.89
N VAL A 85 15.49 10.93 19.36
CA VAL A 85 15.15 11.15 20.77
C VAL A 85 15.86 10.15 21.69
N ALA A 86 15.98 8.88 21.30
CA ALA A 86 16.71 7.87 22.06
C ALA A 86 18.21 8.21 22.16
N ASN A 87 18.82 8.68 21.07
CA ASN A 87 20.20 9.13 21.05
C ASN A 87 20.42 10.34 21.98
N LEU A 88 19.57 11.37 21.85
CA LEU A 88 19.65 12.58 22.65
C LEU A 88 19.43 12.33 24.15
N ASN A 89 18.51 11.43 24.50
CA ASN A 89 18.27 11.03 25.89
C ASN A 89 19.47 10.27 26.47
N THR A 90 20.05 9.35 25.70
CA THR A 90 21.23 8.58 26.14
C THR A 90 22.46 9.47 26.31
N LEU A 91 22.63 10.49 25.45
CA LEU A 91 23.72 11.47 25.52
C LEU A 91 23.45 12.63 26.49
N ARG A 92 22.29 12.70 27.14
CA ARG A 92 21.89 13.84 27.97
C ARG A 92 22.94 14.20 29.03
N ALA A 93 23.43 13.20 29.77
CA ALA A 93 24.43 13.43 30.82
C ALA A 93 25.70 14.07 30.25
N HIS A 94 26.14 13.58 29.09
CA HIS A 94 27.32 14.07 28.40
C HIS A 94 27.14 15.49 27.85
N ARG A 95 26.03 15.76 27.15
CA ARG A 95 25.72 17.06 26.57
C ARG A 95 25.60 18.19 27.60
N HIS A 96 25.20 17.84 28.83
CA HIS A 96 25.11 18.80 29.92
C HIS A 96 26.30 18.73 30.88
N HIS A 97 27.38 18.01 30.53
CA HIS A 97 28.58 17.85 31.36
C HIS A 97 28.29 17.35 32.79
N THR A 98 27.24 16.52 32.94
CA THR A 98 26.81 15.94 34.23
C THR A 98 27.29 14.50 34.41
N ASP A 99 28.17 14.00 33.55
CA ASP A 99 28.69 12.62 33.62
C ASP A 99 29.27 12.26 35.00
N ALA A 100 29.95 13.21 35.65
CA ALA A 100 30.52 13.05 36.99
C ALA A 100 29.46 12.90 38.09
N LEU A 101 28.27 13.50 37.93
CA LEU A 101 27.16 13.30 38.87
C LEU A 101 26.53 11.92 38.68
N TYR A 102 26.49 11.43 37.43
CA TYR A 102 25.97 10.11 37.11
C TYR A 102 26.92 8.95 37.44
N SER A 103 28.23 9.21 37.58
CA SER A 103 29.20 8.20 38.02
C SER A 103 29.13 7.93 39.53
N VAL A 104 28.59 8.88 40.30
CA VAL A 104 28.35 8.74 41.75
C VAL A 104 27.00 8.04 42.04
N LEU A 105 26.08 8.00 41.08
CA LEU A 105 24.81 7.28 41.21
C LEU A 105 25.03 5.75 41.29
N VAL A 106 24.23 5.09 42.13
CA VAL A 106 24.30 3.64 42.41
C VAL A 106 24.05 2.76 41.17
N LEU A 107 23.49 3.30 40.08
CA LEU A 107 23.08 2.52 38.92
C LEU A 107 24.21 2.34 37.88
N PRO A 108 24.77 1.12 37.72
CA PRO A 108 25.87 0.89 36.77
C PRO A 108 25.46 1.17 35.32
N ALA A 109 26.45 1.50 34.48
CA ALA A 109 26.26 1.81 33.06
C ALA A 109 25.38 0.81 32.26
N PRO A 110 25.49 -0.53 32.42
CA PRO A 110 24.60 -1.47 31.74
C PRO A 110 23.14 -1.34 32.15
N TRP A 111 22.86 -1.11 33.43
CA TRP A 111 21.50 -0.90 33.92
C TRP A 111 20.92 0.43 33.44
N ARG A 112 21.76 1.47 33.31
CA ARG A 112 21.33 2.74 32.67
C ARG A 112 21.01 2.56 31.19
N THR A 113 21.83 1.82 30.45
CA THR A 113 21.54 1.51 29.03
C THR A 113 20.25 0.71 28.88
N ALA A 114 20.03 -0.29 29.74
CA ALA A 114 18.77 -1.04 29.75
C ALA A 114 17.56 -0.12 30.03
N ALA A 115 17.68 0.85 30.94
CA ALA A 115 16.63 1.83 31.17
C ALA A 115 16.31 2.67 29.91
N PHE A 116 17.33 3.14 29.17
CA PHE A 116 17.12 3.86 27.92
C PHE A 116 16.55 3.01 26.78
N LEU A 117 16.79 1.70 26.79
CA LEU A 117 16.18 0.74 25.84
C LEU A 117 14.71 0.44 26.17
N LEU A 118 14.30 0.54 27.44
CA LEU A 118 12.91 0.36 27.88
C LEU A 118 12.06 1.64 27.73
N ALA A 119 12.70 2.82 27.80
CA ALA A 119 12.01 4.12 27.71
C ALA A 119 11.12 4.33 26.47
N PRO A 120 11.44 3.80 25.26
CA PRO A 120 10.60 3.96 24.06
C PRO A 120 9.34 3.10 24.06
N LEU A 121 9.19 2.13 24.96
CA LEU A 121 8.04 1.19 24.94
C LEU A 121 6.67 1.89 24.97
N PRO A 122 6.42 2.92 25.80
CA PRO A 122 5.14 3.63 25.77
C PRO A 122 4.89 4.40 24.48
N TYR A 123 5.96 4.89 23.82
CA TYR A 123 5.85 5.54 22.52
C TYR A 123 5.48 4.52 21.44
N ALA A 124 6.15 3.36 21.40
CA ALA A 124 5.80 2.28 20.49
C ALA A 124 4.36 1.78 20.74
N ALA A 125 3.92 1.69 21.99
CA ALA A 125 2.54 1.33 22.32
C ALA A 125 1.53 2.38 21.79
N ALA A 126 1.82 3.67 21.94
CA ALA A 126 0.98 4.75 21.38
C ALA A 126 0.91 4.67 19.84
N VAL A 127 2.04 4.38 19.18
CA VAL A 127 2.09 4.16 17.73
C VAL A 127 1.25 2.94 17.33
N GLY A 128 1.35 1.82 18.07
CA GLY A 128 0.50 0.64 17.84
C GLY A 128 -0.99 0.96 17.95
N VAL A 129 -1.39 1.76 18.95
CA VAL A 129 -2.77 2.25 19.11
C VAL A 129 -3.18 3.10 17.92
N LEU A 130 -2.33 4.04 17.46
CA LEU A 130 -2.65 4.92 16.33
C LEU A 130 -2.84 4.13 15.02
N VAL A 131 -1.93 3.21 14.71
CA VAL A 131 -2.02 2.36 13.51
C VAL A 131 -3.27 1.49 13.56
N THR A 132 -3.53 0.84 14.70
CA THR A 132 -4.72 0.01 14.89
C THR A 132 -6.00 0.85 14.79
N ALA A 133 -6.02 2.05 15.37
CA ALA A 133 -7.16 2.95 15.30
C ALA A 133 -7.43 3.44 13.87
N ARG A 134 -6.38 3.75 13.09
CA ARG A 134 -6.54 4.14 11.69
C ARG A 134 -7.11 3.01 10.84
N VAL A 135 -6.52 1.82 10.92
CA VAL A 135 -7.01 0.65 10.16
C VAL A 135 -8.40 0.25 10.63
N GLY A 136 -8.67 0.31 11.94
CA GLY A 136 -10.00 0.10 12.51
C GLY A 136 -11.03 1.11 12.00
N ALA A 137 -10.67 2.39 11.90
CA ALA A 137 -11.56 3.41 11.34
C ALA A 137 -11.85 3.17 9.85
N LEU A 138 -10.84 2.76 9.07
CA LEU A 138 -11.02 2.37 7.66
C LEU A 138 -11.91 1.13 7.53
N ALA A 139 -11.78 0.16 8.43
CA ALA A 139 -12.61 -1.05 8.44
C ALA A 139 -14.09 -0.79 8.73
N LEU A 140 -14.44 0.39 9.28
CA LEU A 140 -15.83 0.81 9.48
C LEU A 140 -16.47 1.39 8.20
N LEU A 141 -15.69 1.63 7.14
CA LEU A 141 -16.23 2.11 5.88
C LEU A 141 -17.02 1.00 5.18
N PRO A 142 -18.20 1.28 4.59
CA PRO A 142 -19.00 0.27 3.91
C PRO A 142 -18.28 -0.43 2.74
N GLY A 143 -17.33 0.26 2.11
CA GLY A 143 -16.50 -0.27 1.03
C GLY A 143 -15.20 -0.94 1.50
N ALA A 144 -14.97 -1.11 2.80
CA ALA A 144 -13.76 -1.77 3.28
C ALA A 144 -13.75 -3.27 2.94
N VAL A 145 -12.59 -3.75 2.46
CA VAL A 145 -12.40 -5.14 2.05
C VAL A 145 -11.07 -5.71 2.54
N GLY A 146 -10.96 -7.03 2.53
CA GLY A 146 -9.81 -7.74 3.07
C GLY A 146 -9.78 -7.74 4.60
N HIS A 147 -8.65 -8.15 5.16
CA HIS A 147 -8.47 -8.21 6.61
C HIS A 147 -7.04 -7.79 6.98
N PRO A 148 -6.85 -6.98 8.02
CA PRO A 148 -5.50 -6.66 8.47
C PRO A 148 -4.86 -7.86 9.15
N ASP A 149 -3.57 -8.09 8.89
CA ASP A 149 -2.79 -9.06 9.65
C ASP A 149 -2.22 -8.39 10.92
N PRO A 150 -2.46 -8.95 12.13
CA PRO A 150 -1.88 -8.44 13.36
C PRO A 150 -0.35 -8.30 13.34
N ALA A 151 0.36 -9.19 12.64
CA ALA A 151 1.81 -9.11 12.50
C ALA A 151 2.22 -7.90 11.65
N GLU A 152 1.47 -7.56 10.60
CA GLU A 152 1.70 -6.35 9.81
C GLU A 152 1.44 -5.08 10.63
N LEU A 153 0.37 -5.05 11.43
CA LEU A 153 0.08 -3.93 12.33
C LEU A 153 1.18 -3.74 13.40
N ALA A 154 1.80 -4.84 13.85
CA ALA A 154 2.89 -4.82 14.83
C ALA A 154 4.25 -4.40 14.24
N THR A 155 4.41 -4.39 12.92
CA THR A 155 5.66 -3.99 12.25
C THR A 155 6.01 -2.54 12.54
N THR A 156 5.08 -1.59 12.39
CA THR A 156 5.34 -0.17 12.63
C THR A 156 5.87 0.13 14.05
N PRO A 157 5.24 -0.34 15.15
CA PRO A 157 5.80 -0.16 16.48
C PRO A 157 7.11 -0.93 16.69
N ALA A 158 7.32 -2.09 16.05
CA ALA A 158 8.60 -2.79 16.10
C ALA A 158 9.73 -1.97 15.45
N VAL A 159 9.47 -1.33 14.31
CA VAL A 159 10.42 -0.42 13.65
C VAL A 159 10.78 0.76 14.55
N VAL A 160 9.81 1.35 15.24
CA VAL A 160 10.06 2.40 16.23
C VAL A 160 11.03 1.94 17.32
N LEU A 161 10.84 0.72 17.84
CA LEU A 161 11.74 0.13 18.85
C LEU A 161 13.13 -0.15 18.29
N LEU A 162 13.22 -0.65 17.05
CA LEU A 162 14.49 -0.90 16.37
C LEU A 162 15.30 0.39 16.25
N PHE A 163 14.69 1.45 15.71
CA PHE A 163 15.36 2.75 15.53
C PHE A 163 15.73 3.39 16.87
N ALA A 164 14.87 3.27 17.89
CA ALA A 164 15.23 3.73 19.23
C ALA A 164 16.44 2.96 19.79
N ALA A 165 16.49 1.63 19.64
CA ALA A 165 17.63 0.82 20.07
C ALA A 165 18.92 1.19 19.33
N VAL A 166 18.83 1.46 18.01
CA VAL A 166 19.95 1.98 17.22
C VAL A 166 20.41 3.33 17.76
N GLY A 167 19.50 4.22 18.13
CA GLY A 167 19.82 5.53 18.70
C GLY A 167 20.60 5.44 20.01
N VAL A 168 20.19 4.51 20.89
CA VAL A 168 20.93 4.17 22.11
C VAL A 168 22.31 3.59 21.78
N LEU A 169 22.41 2.65 20.83
CA LEU A 169 23.68 2.08 20.42
C LEU A 169 24.64 3.14 19.88
N LEU A 170 24.17 4.00 18.97
CA LEU A 170 24.97 5.09 18.40
C LEU A 170 25.48 6.04 19.48
N ALA A 171 24.66 6.38 20.48
CA ALA A 171 25.09 7.18 21.62
C ALA A 171 26.18 6.51 22.47
N ARG A 172 26.22 5.16 22.49
CA ARG A 172 27.28 4.39 23.17
C ARG A 172 28.55 4.27 22.33
N LEU A 173 28.43 4.30 21.00
CA LEU A 173 29.58 4.21 20.08
C LEU A 173 30.23 5.57 19.86
N VAL A 174 29.44 6.61 19.67
CA VAL A 174 29.89 7.96 19.33
C VAL A 174 29.18 8.96 20.25
N ARG A 175 29.97 9.74 21.00
CA ARG A 175 29.45 10.74 21.95
C ARG A 175 29.04 12.04 21.25
N SER A 176 28.24 11.95 20.19
CA SER A 176 27.80 13.10 19.40
C SER A 176 26.31 13.02 19.08
N ALA A 177 25.61 14.14 19.29
CA ALA A 177 24.18 14.30 19.01
C ALA A 177 23.85 14.28 17.51
N VAL A 178 24.82 14.60 16.66
CA VAL A 178 24.63 14.73 15.20
C VAL A 178 24.58 13.37 14.51
N VAL A 179 25.08 12.32 15.17
CA VAL A 179 25.21 10.98 14.58
C VAL A 179 23.86 10.34 14.27
N ALA A 180 22.83 10.57 15.10
CA ALA A 180 21.50 10.01 14.85
C ALA A 180 20.83 10.62 13.61
N PRO A 181 20.75 11.96 13.45
CA PRO A 181 20.26 12.56 12.19
C PRO A 181 21.03 12.12 10.95
N LEU A 182 22.37 12.05 11.01
CA LEU A 182 23.18 11.57 9.88
C LEU A 182 22.93 10.10 9.55
N ALA A 183 22.77 9.24 10.57
CA ALA A 183 22.41 7.84 10.38
C ALA A 183 21.02 7.70 9.73
N MET A 184 20.06 8.54 10.14
CA MET A 184 18.73 8.57 9.50
C MET A 184 18.81 8.97 8.04
N PHE A 185 19.57 10.03 7.73
CA PHE A 185 19.78 10.48 6.36
C PHE A 185 20.42 9.39 5.50
N GLY A 186 21.48 8.75 6.02
CA GLY A 186 22.11 7.61 5.34
C GLY A 186 21.14 6.44 5.12
N PHE A 187 20.28 6.15 6.10
CA PHE A 187 19.24 5.13 5.98
C PHE A 187 18.20 5.47 4.90
N VAL A 188 17.74 6.73 4.82
CA VAL A 188 16.82 7.20 3.77
C VAL A 188 17.44 7.02 2.39
N VAL A 189 18.69 7.46 2.20
CA VAL A 189 19.41 7.32 0.93
C VAL A 189 19.58 5.84 0.57
N ALA A 190 20.02 5.01 1.52
CA ALA A 190 20.18 3.58 1.29
C ALA A 190 18.85 2.90 0.92
N SER A 191 17.76 3.23 1.62
CA SER A 191 16.42 2.68 1.36
C SER A 191 15.95 3.05 -0.04
N PHE A 192 16.15 4.30 -0.45
CA PHE A 192 15.81 4.75 -1.81
C PHE A 192 16.63 4.01 -2.87
N VAL A 193 17.95 3.86 -2.67
CA VAL A 193 18.82 3.09 -3.58
C VAL A 193 18.38 1.63 -3.67
N THR A 194 18.04 1.00 -2.54
CA THR A 194 17.54 -0.38 -2.52
C THR A 194 16.20 -0.51 -3.26
N LEU A 195 15.28 0.46 -3.10
CA LEU A 195 14.00 0.46 -3.81
C LEU A 195 14.20 0.61 -5.32
N VAL A 196 15.06 1.54 -5.76
CA VAL A 196 15.40 1.71 -7.18
C VAL A 196 16.07 0.45 -7.75
N ALA A 197 16.95 -0.19 -6.99
CA ALA A 197 17.57 -1.46 -7.39
C ALA A 197 16.55 -2.61 -7.46
N ALA A 198 15.60 -2.66 -6.53
CA ALA A 198 14.52 -3.64 -6.52
C ALA A 198 13.59 -3.48 -7.73
N ALA A 199 13.26 -2.23 -8.10
CA ALA A 199 12.50 -1.92 -9.32
C ALA A 199 13.20 -2.39 -10.61
N ARG A 200 14.52 -2.59 -10.57
CA ARG A 200 15.34 -3.13 -11.68
C ARG A 200 15.56 -4.65 -11.60
N GLY A 201 14.77 -5.37 -10.79
CA GLY A 201 14.78 -6.83 -10.72
C GLY A 201 15.63 -7.43 -9.59
N ASN A 202 16.29 -6.64 -8.75
CA ASN A 202 16.99 -7.17 -7.56
C ASN A 202 16.06 -7.20 -6.33
N THR A 203 15.08 -8.11 -6.37
CA THR A 203 13.95 -8.19 -5.42
C THR A 203 14.27 -8.89 -4.10
N ALA A 204 15.43 -9.54 -3.96
CA ALA A 204 15.75 -10.30 -2.76
C ALA A 204 16.14 -9.39 -1.56
N LEU A 205 16.96 -8.35 -1.79
CA LEU A 205 17.47 -7.51 -0.70
C LEU A 205 16.39 -6.63 -0.06
N ARG A 206 15.31 -6.31 -0.77
CA ARG A 206 14.17 -5.54 -0.20
C ARG A 206 13.49 -6.28 0.95
N LEU A 207 13.51 -7.62 0.96
CA LEU A 207 12.92 -8.43 2.04
C LEU A 207 13.66 -8.28 3.38
N LEU A 208 14.90 -7.74 3.35
CA LEU A 208 15.68 -7.45 4.54
C LEU A 208 15.55 -5.99 5.00
N LEU A 209 14.81 -5.14 4.27
CA LEU A 209 14.48 -3.81 4.77
C LEU A 209 13.62 -3.96 6.03
N PRO A 210 13.71 -3.02 6.98
CA PRO A 210 12.94 -3.10 8.23
C PRO A 210 11.44 -2.80 8.05
N VAL A 211 10.96 -2.63 6.82
CA VAL A 211 9.55 -2.44 6.48
C VAL A 211 9.19 -3.32 5.30
N MET A 212 7.91 -3.67 5.19
CA MET A 212 7.38 -4.35 4.02
C MET A 212 6.94 -3.34 2.95
N PHE A 213 6.94 -3.77 1.69
CA PHE A 213 6.48 -2.98 0.56
C PHE A 213 5.41 -3.76 -0.19
N SER A 214 4.48 -3.04 -0.81
CA SER A 214 3.59 -3.61 -1.81
C SER A 214 4.42 -3.91 -3.07
N ASP A 215 4.50 -5.19 -3.43
CA ASP A 215 5.29 -5.65 -4.58
C ASP A 215 4.64 -5.32 -5.92
N LEU A 216 3.34 -5.04 -5.90
CA LEU A 216 2.52 -4.69 -7.06
C LEU A 216 1.87 -3.31 -6.82
N PRO A 217 1.57 -2.56 -7.89
CA PRO A 217 0.93 -1.24 -7.79
C PRO A 217 -0.56 -1.33 -7.43
N PHE A 218 -1.07 -2.53 -7.15
CA PHE A 218 -2.47 -2.80 -6.85
C PHE A 218 -2.63 -3.86 -5.78
N ALA A 219 -3.83 -3.88 -5.21
CA ALA A 219 -4.19 -4.83 -4.18
C ALA A 219 -4.41 -6.23 -4.72
N LEU A 220 -4.05 -7.23 -3.92
CA LEU A 220 -4.37 -8.63 -4.18
C LEU A 220 -5.33 -9.15 -3.10
N PRO A 221 -6.12 -10.20 -3.39
CA PRO A 221 -6.83 -10.97 -2.37
C PRO A 221 -5.87 -11.47 -1.29
N ALA A 222 -6.24 -11.32 -0.02
CA ALA A 222 -5.34 -11.61 1.11
C ALA A 222 -4.85 -13.07 1.13
N ASP A 223 -5.63 -13.99 0.57
CA ASP A 223 -5.34 -15.43 0.44
C ASP A 223 -4.32 -15.77 -0.66
N VAL A 224 -3.94 -14.81 -1.50
CA VAL A 224 -2.92 -14.99 -2.55
C VAL A 224 -1.72 -14.05 -2.40
N VAL A 225 -1.71 -13.23 -1.35
CA VAL A 225 -0.62 -12.31 -1.02
C VAL A 225 0.50 -13.07 -0.30
N ASP A 226 1.66 -13.22 -0.95
CA ASP A 226 2.88 -13.75 -0.32
C ASP A 226 3.61 -12.66 0.50
N ARG A 227 3.04 -12.32 1.66
CA ARG A 227 3.68 -11.44 2.65
C ARG A 227 4.06 -12.24 3.89
N PRO A 228 5.35 -12.48 4.16
CA PRO A 228 5.79 -13.27 5.30
C PRO A 228 5.76 -12.46 6.62
N SER A 229 4.62 -11.83 6.93
CA SER A 229 4.42 -10.86 8.02
C SER A 229 4.96 -11.34 9.37
N LEU A 230 4.64 -12.56 9.79
CA LEU A 230 5.09 -13.13 11.06
C LEU A 230 6.60 -13.39 11.06
N ARG A 231 7.15 -13.84 9.93
CA ARG A 231 8.61 -14.09 9.78
C ARG A 231 9.36 -12.76 9.77
N HIS A 232 8.81 -11.75 9.13
CA HIS A 232 9.32 -10.38 9.13
C HIS A 232 9.33 -9.79 10.54
N LEU A 233 8.22 -9.93 11.29
CA LEU A 233 8.15 -9.46 12.67
C LEU A 233 9.15 -10.19 13.58
N ALA A 234 9.35 -11.50 13.38
CA ALA A 234 10.38 -12.27 14.07
C ALA A 234 11.80 -11.79 13.72
N TYR A 235 12.05 -11.48 12.44
CA TYR A 235 13.30 -10.87 11.96
C TYR A 235 13.57 -9.52 12.63
N LEU A 236 12.57 -8.62 12.65
CA LEU A 236 12.65 -7.33 13.34
C LEU A 236 12.90 -7.48 14.83
N THR A 237 12.23 -8.43 15.48
CA THR A 237 12.44 -8.74 16.90
C THR A 237 13.86 -9.20 17.16
N GLY A 238 14.41 -10.05 16.28
CA GLY A 238 15.82 -10.44 16.28
C GLY A 238 16.76 -9.26 16.18
N LEU A 239 16.53 -8.35 15.22
CA LEU A 239 17.33 -7.13 15.04
C LEU A 239 17.28 -6.21 16.26
N ILE A 240 16.10 -5.97 16.83
CA ILE A 240 15.93 -5.18 18.05
C ILE A 240 16.78 -5.78 19.18
N ALA A 241 16.66 -7.10 19.40
CA ALA A 241 17.40 -7.81 20.43
C ALA A 241 18.92 -7.72 20.19
N LEU A 242 19.36 -7.89 18.94
CA LEU A 242 20.77 -7.82 18.55
C LEU A 242 21.36 -6.44 18.85
N VAL A 243 20.68 -5.37 18.44
CA VAL A 243 21.10 -3.98 18.68
C VAL A 243 21.06 -3.63 20.17
N ALA A 244 20.01 -4.03 20.89
CA ALA A 244 19.88 -3.81 22.32
C ALA A 244 20.99 -4.49 23.12
N VAL A 245 21.29 -5.76 22.82
CA VAL A 245 22.38 -6.52 23.45
C VAL A 245 23.74 -5.88 23.12
N ALA A 246 23.96 -5.44 21.88
CA ALA A 246 25.18 -4.73 21.49
C ALA A 246 25.35 -3.42 22.27
N ALA A 247 24.27 -2.63 22.46
CA ALA A 247 24.33 -1.40 23.24
C ALA A 247 24.70 -1.66 24.71
N VAL A 248 24.10 -2.70 25.32
CA VAL A 248 24.44 -3.12 26.70
C VAL A 248 25.89 -3.61 26.78
N ALA A 249 26.33 -4.43 25.83
CA ALA A 249 27.70 -4.94 25.79
C ALA A 249 28.75 -3.80 25.73
N ARG A 250 28.47 -2.76 24.93
CA ARG A 250 29.33 -1.56 24.80
C ARG A 250 29.31 -0.64 26.01
N SER A 251 28.28 -0.69 26.84
CA SER A 251 28.20 0.14 28.05
C SER A 251 29.10 -0.29 29.21
N GLY A 252 30.06 -1.21 28.98
CA GLY A 252 31.11 -1.56 29.95
C GLY A 252 31.05 -2.99 30.50
N VAL A 253 30.07 -3.82 30.07
CA VAL A 253 29.98 -5.24 30.50
C VAL A 253 31.21 -6.03 30.02
N LEU A 254 31.72 -5.72 28.83
CA LEU A 254 32.89 -6.40 28.26
C LEU A 254 34.24 -5.80 28.70
N ALA A 255 34.27 -4.52 29.07
CA ALA A 255 35.50 -3.80 29.38
C ALA A 255 35.90 -3.84 30.87
N GLY A 256 34.97 -4.08 31.79
CA GLY A 256 35.20 -3.88 33.23
C GLY A 256 35.30 -5.12 34.12
N SER A 257 35.12 -6.35 33.62
CA SER A 257 35.03 -7.54 34.47
C SER A 257 36.18 -8.53 34.22
N ARG A 258 37.18 -8.53 35.10
CA ARG A 258 38.20 -9.62 35.17
C ARG A 258 37.57 -10.97 35.55
N SER A 259 36.34 -10.99 36.06
CA SER A 259 35.57 -12.22 36.30
C SER A 259 34.64 -12.52 35.12
N GLY A 260 34.88 -13.64 34.44
CA GLY A 260 34.14 -14.08 33.24
C GLY A 260 32.65 -14.36 33.44
N ALA A 261 32.14 -14.32 34.68
CA ALA A 261 30.76 -14.65 35.03
C ALA A 261 29.72 -13.71 34.39
N ARG A 262 30.02 -12.41 34.23
CA ARG A 262 29.08 -11.43 33.64
C ARG A 262 29.12 -11.39 32.10
N ARG A 263 30.13 -11.99 31.48
CA ARG A 263 30.30 -12.04 30.01
C ARG A 263 29.45 -13.12 29.37
N ARG A 264 29.31 -14.28 30.03
CA ARG A 264 28.52 -15.43 29.55
C ARG A 264 27.07 -15.06 29.16
N PRO A 265 26.26 -14.40 30.00
CA PRO A 265 24.86 -14.12 29.65
C PRO A 265 24.73 -13.17 28.45
N VAL A 266 25.63 -12.19 28.30
CA VAL A 266 25.62 -11.28 27.14
C VAL A 266 25.99 -12.02 25.85
N VAL A 267 26.99 -12.90 25.89
CA VAL A 267 27.38 -13.72 24.73
C VAL A 267 26.25 -14.67 24.32
N VAL A 268 25.60 -15.34 25.29
CA VAL A 268 24.45 -16.20 25.01
C VAL A 268 23.29 -15.40 24.41
N ALA A 269 22.95 -14.25 25.00
CA ALA A 269 21.89 -13.39 24.46
C ALA A 269 22.21 -12.89 23.03
N LEU A 270 23.47 -12.56 22.76
CA LEU A 270 23.92 -12.15 21.43
C LEU A 270 23.80 -13.30 20.42
N ALA A 271 24.22 -14.50 20.79
CA ALA A 271 24.13 -15.69 19.94
C ALA A 271 22.67 -16.04 19.63
N LEU A 272 21.78 -15.99 20.63
CA LEU A 272 20.34 -16.22 20.43
C LEU A 272 19.71 -15.16 19.54
N ALA A 273 20.02 -13.88 19.74
CA ALA A 273 19.51 -12.79 18.90
C ALA A 273 20.00 -12.91 17.45
N LEU A 274 21.27 -13.27 17.25
CA LEU A 274 21.83 -13.52 15.93
C LEU A 274 21.16 -14.73 15.25
N ALA A 275 20.96 -15.84 15.98
CA ALA A 275 20.29 -17.02 15.46
C ALA A 275 18.84 -16.71 15.04
N LEU A 276 18.07 -15.99 15.87
CA LEU A 276 16.72 -15.56 15.54
C LEU A 276 16.71 -14.67 14.30
N THR A 277 17.59 -13.67 14.24
CA THR A 277 17.68 -12.75 13.09
C THR A 277 18.02 -13.49 11.81
N ALA A 278 19.01 -14.38 11.85
CA ALA A 278 19.46 -15.11 10.67
C ALA A 278 18.41 -16.13 10.19
N THR A 279 17.80 -16.88 11.11
CA THR A 279 16.77 -17.88 10.77
C THR A 279 15.49 -17.24 10.26
N ALA A 280 14.99 -16.21 10.95
CA ALA A 280 13.81 -15.47 10.49
C ALA A 280 14.08 -14.72 9.19
N GLY A 281 15.25 -14.09 9.05
CA GLY A 281 15.68 -13.42 7.83
C GLY A 281 15.79 -14.38 6.64
N ALA A 282 16.38 -15.56 6.83
CA ALA A 282 16.44 -16.59 5.79
C ALA A 282 15.04 -17.13 5.42
N ALA A 283 14.15 -17.28 6.41
CA ALA A 283 12.79 -17.75 6.19
C ALA A 283 11.91 -16.79 5.37
N GLN A 284 12.31 -15.52 5.22
CA GLN A 284 11.62 -14.56 4.35
C GLN A 284 11.79 -14.88 2.85
N PHE A 285 12.83 -15.63 2.47
CA PHE A 285 13.09 -16.00 1.07
C PHE A 285 12.33 -17.25 0.61
N HIS A 286 11.53 -17.84 1.49
CA HIS A 286 10.81 -19.07 1.20
C HIS A 286 9.32 -18.80 0.99
N THR A 287 8.86 -18.85 -0.25
CA THR A 287 7.42 -18.81 -0.58
C THR A 287 6.78 -20.17 -0.30
N ASP A 288 5.58 -20.16 0.30
CA ASP A 288 4.77 -21.36 0.48
C ASP A 288 4.26 -21.88 -0.88
N ASP A 289 4.50 -23.16 -1.18
CA ASP A 289 4.04 -23.81 -2.40
C ASP A 289 2.50 -23.82 -2.57
N ALA A 290 1.76 -23.85 -1.46
CA ALA A 290 0.30 -23.72 -1.50
C ALA A 290 -0.11 -22.30 -1.93
N LEU A 291 0.55 -21.28 -1.37
CA LEU A 291 0.28 -19.88 -1.67
C LEU A 291 0.66 -19.54 -3.12
N ARG A 292 1.82 -20.04 -3.59
CA ARG A 292 2.22 -19.91 -4.99
C ARG A 292 1.20 -20.54 -5.94
N ARG A 293 0.68 -21.73 -5.62
CA ARG A 293 -0.39 -22.37 -6.41
C ARG A 293 -1.68 -21.56 -6.37
N ALA A 294 -2.03 -20.96 -5.23
CA ALA A 294 -3.20 -20.09 -5.11
C ALA A 294 -3.04 -18.82 -5.97
N ALA A 295 -1.86 -18.20 -5.99
CA ALA A 295 -1.55 -17.04 -6.83
C ALA A 295 -1.58 -17.36 -8.34
N ILE A 296 -1.04 -18.52 -8.75
CA ILE A 296 -1.17 -19.02 -10.12
C ILE A 296 -2.65 -19.23 -10.45
N THR A 297 -3.40 -19.90 -9.57
CA THR A 297 -4.83 -20.15 -9.77
C THR A 297 -5.62 -18.85 -9.87
N ALA A 298 -5.37 -17.87 -9.01
CA ALA A 298 -6.04 -16.56 -9.06
C ALA A 298 -5.76 -15.80 -10.36
N THR A 299 -4.58 -16.01 -10.96
CA THR A 299 -4.21 -15.36 -12.22
C THR A 299 -4.83 -16.09 -13.42
N ASP A 300 -4.70 -17.41 -13.49
CA ASP A 300 -4.99 -18.20 -14.70
C ASP A 300 -6.39 -18.84 -14.68
N ASN A 301 -6.93 -19.14 -13.50
CA ASN A 301 -8.26 -19.72 -13.30
C ASN A 301 -8.96 -19.11 -12.06
N PRO A 302 -9.22 -17.79 -12.05
CA PRO A 302 -9.81 -17.12 -10.89
C PRO A 302 -11.18 -17.69 -10.51
N ALA A 303 -11.89 -18.32 -11.46
CA ALA A 303 -13.18 -18.94 -11.19
C ALA A 303 -13.16 -20.00 -10.09
N ALA A 304 -12.03 -20.68 -9.90
CA ALA A 304 -11.87 -21.66 -8.83
C ALA A 304 -11.85 -21.06 -7.42
N LEU A 305 -11.61 -19.74 -7.30
CA LEU A 305 -11.43 -19.03 -6.02
C LEU A 305 -12.50 -17.95 -5.79
N GLN A 306 -13.44 -17.80 -6.72
CA GLN A 306 -14.42 -16.72 -6.71
C GLN A 306 -15.82 -17.20 -6.33
N THR A 307 -16.56 -16.30 -5.69
CA THR A 307 -17.98 -16.48 -5.44
C THR A 307 -18.78 -15.56 -6.36
N CYS A 308 -19.78 -16.11 -7.02
CA CYS A 308 -20.64 -15.36 -7.94
C CYS A 308 -21.99 -15.03 -7.30
N HIS A 309 -22.45 -13.79 -7.54
CA HIS A 309 -23.75 -13.28 -7.11
C HIS A 309 -24.53 -12.77 -8.32
N HIS A 310 -25.81 -13.11 -8.40
CA HIS A 310 -26.69 -12.60 -9.45
C HIS A 310 -27.44 -11.36 -8.96
N ARG A 311 -27.48 -10.32 -9.80
CA ARG A 311 -28.36 -9.15 -9.62
C ARG A 311 -29.05 -8.84 -10.94
N GLY A 312 -30.35 -9.14 -11.01
CA GLY A 312 -31.09 -9.12 -12.26
C GLY A 312 -30.49 -10.11 -13.26
N ASP A 313 -30.10 -9.61 -14.43
CA ASP A 313 -29.48 -10.34 -15.54
C ASP A 313 -27.94 -10.20 -15.58
N VAL A 314 -27.35 -9.62 -14.53
CA VAL A 314 -25.90 -9.51 -14.41
C VAL A 314 -25.37 -10.46 -13.34
N THR A 315 -24.32 -11.20 -13.69
CA THR A 315 -23.61 -12.12 -12.79
C THR A 315 -22.30 -11.47 -12.35
N TYR A 316 -22.07 -11.29 -11.06
CA TYR A 316 -20.86 -10.69 -10.50
C TYR A 316 -20.04 -11.72 -9.75
N CYS A 317 -18.83 -12.00 -10.19
CA CYS A 317 -17.92 -12.94 -9.57
C CYS A 317 -16.73 -12.20 -8.96
N ALA A 318 -16.55 -12.31 -7.64
CA ALA A 318 -15.48 -11.66 -6.89
C ALA A 318 -14.71 -12.66 -6.03
N PHE A 319 -13.46 -12.34 -5.70
CA PHE A 319 -12.79 -13.03 -4.58
C PHE A 319 -13.57 -12.73 -3.30
N THR A 320 -13.63 -13.69 -2.37
CA THR A 320 -14.51 -13.62 -1.19
C THR A 320 -14.38 -12.31 -0.42
N GLY A 321 -13.14 -11.83 -0.21
CA GLY A 321 -12.85 -10.58 0.49
C GLY A 321 -13.35 -9.31 -0.22
N PHE A 322 -13.63 -9.36 -1.52
CA PHE A 322 -14.05 -8.24 -2.37
C PHE A 322 -15.54 -8.25 -2.72
N THR A 323 -16.31 -9.25 -2.26
CA THR A 323 -17.76 -9.31 -2.49
C THR A 323 -18.53 -8.03 -2.08
N PRO A 324 -18.15 -7.26 -1.04
CA PRO A 324 -18.82 -5.98 -0.73
C PRO A 324 -18.77 -4.94 -1.86
N TRP A 325 -17.77 -5.01 -2.76
CA TRP A 325 -17.62 -4.04 -3.86
C TRP A 325 -18.61 -4.27 -5.01
N ILE A 326 -19.27 -5.44 -5.07
CA ILE A 326 -20.24 -5.77 -6.12
C ILE A 326 -21.33 -4.71 -6.25
N ALA A 327 -21.76 -4.09 -5.15
CA ALA A 327 -22.76 -3.03 -5.20
C ALA A 327 -22.26 -1.77 -5.95
N GLY A 328 -20.98 -1.42 -5.79
CA GLY A 328 -20.35 -0.33 -6.53
C GLY A 328 -20.21 -0.67 -8.01
N TRP A 329 -19.80 -1.89 -8.33
CA TRP A 329 -19.70 -2.37 -9.72
C TRP A 329 -21.06 -2.35 -10.41
N ASP A 330 -22.10 -2.84 -9.73
CA ASP A 330 -23.48 -2.84 -10.21
C ASP A 330 -23.99 -1.42 -10.48
N ALA A 331 -23.72 -0.45 -9.60
CA ALA A 331 -24.08 0.95 -9.83
C ALA A 331 -23.49 1.50 -11.15
N VAL A 332 -22.22 1.18 -11.45
CA VAL A 332 -21.58 1.56 -12.71
C VAL A 332 -22.22 0.84 -13.90
N VAL A 333 -22.42 -0.48 -13.81
CA VAL A 333 -23.05 -1.27 -14.89
C VAL A 333 -24.46 -0.75 -15.22
N GLN A 334 -25.29 -0.53 -14.21
CA GLN A 334 -26.64 0.03 -14.43
C GLN A 334 -26.58 1.45 -14.98
N GLY A 335 -25.60 2.25 -14.55
CA GLY A 335 -25.32 3.57 -15.08
C GLY A 335 -25.08 3.57 -16.58
N VAL A 336 -24.18 2.69 -17.05
CA VAL A 336 -23.86 2.52 -18.47
C VAL A 336 -25.07 1.98 -19.25
N ARG A 337 -25.86 1.05 -18.69
CA ARG A 337 -27.01 0.44 -19.37
C ARG A 337 -28.22 1.38 -19.51
N ARG A 338 -28.41 2.31 -18.56
CA ARG A 338 -29.57 3.21 -18.50
C ARG A 338 -29.83 3.99 -19.81
N PRO A 339 -28.82 4.61 -20.47
CA PRO A 339 -29.03 5.32 -21.73
C PRO A 339 -29.05 4.45 -23.00
N VAL A 340 -28.84 3.14 -22.88
CA VAL A 340 -28.74 2.21 -24.02
C VAL A 340 -30.13 1.68 -24.41
N PRO A 341 -30.43 1.39 -25.70
CA PRO A 341 -31.70 0.77 -26.09
C PRO A 341 -32.04 -0.49 -25.30
N ALA A 342 -33.33 -0.67 -24.95
CA ALA A 342 -33.77 -1.78 -24.10
C ALA A 342 -33.36 -3.18 -24.60
N THR A 343 -33.29 -3.38 -25.92
CA THR A 343 -32.87 -4.65 -26.54
C THR A 343 -31.40 -4.99 -26.30
N VAL A 344 -30.55 -3.98 -26.18
CA VAL A 344 -29.11 -4.12 -25.88
C VAL A 344 -28.91 -4.08 -24.36
N ALA A 345 -29.64 -3.19 -23.69
CA ALA A 345 -29.62 -3.08 -22.24
C ALA A 345 -29.91 -4.45 -21.62
N GLY A 346 -30.99 -5.16 -21.97
CA GLY A 346 -31.37 -6.46 -21.38
C GLY A 346 -30.51 -7.68 -21.73
N GLN A 347 -29.35 -7.51 -22.38
CA GLN A 347 -28.43 -8.63 -22.61
C GLN A 347 -27.80 -9.09 -21.29
N PRO A 348 -27.75 -10.40 -21.01
CA PRO A 348 -27.06 -10.91 -19.83
C PRO A 348 -25.57 -10.55 -19.86
N LEU A 349 -25.07 -10.05 -18.74
CA LEU A 349 -23.66 -9.72 -18.58
C LEU A 349 -23.05 -10.56 -17.46
N ALA A 350 -21.75 -10.84 -17.59
CA ALA A 350 -20.96 -11.38 -16.49
C ALA A 350 -19.81 -10.42 -16.21
N ILE A 351 -19.66 -10.01 -14.95
CA ILE A 351 -18.56 -9.23 -14.44
C ILE A 351 -17.72 -10.16 -13.57
N ARG A 352 -16.42 -10.25 -13.85
CA ARG A 352 -15.53 -11.16 -13.12
C ARG A 352 -14.27 -10.44 -12.70
N GLN A 353 -13.99 -10.47 -11.40
CA GLN A 353 -12.77 -9.88 -10.88
C GLN A 353 -11.55 -10.58 -11.49
N ARG A 354 -10.53 -9.80 -11.82
CA ARG A 354 -9.28 -10.31 -12.40
C ARG A 354 -8.11 -9.68 -11.66
N VAL A 355 -7.09 -10.49 -11.39
CA VAL A 355 -5.87 -10.07 -10.70
C VAL A 355 -4.66 -10.75 -11.30
N TRP A 356 -3.53 -10.05 -11.32
CA TRP A 356 -2.22 -10.61 -11.68
C TRP A 356 -1.43 -10.96 -10.42
N ALA A 357 -1.83 -12.04 -9.75
CA ALA A 357 -1.18 -12.46 -8.50
C ALA A 357 0.17 -13.17 -8.72
N TYR A 358 0.42 -13.68 -9.93
CA TYR A 358 1.66 -14.38 -10.27
C TYR A 358 2.18 -13.98 -11.66
N GLY A 359 3.50 -13.77 -11.77
CA GLY A 359 4.15 -13.46 -13.04
C GLY A 359 3.69 -12.14 -13.66
N TYR A 360 3.37 -11.15 -12.82
CA TYR A 360 3.11 -9.79 -13.29
C TYR A 360 4.39 -9.22 -13.96
N PRO A 361 4.30 -8.66 -15.17
CA PRO A 361 5.46 -8.10 -15.85
C PRO A 361 6.02 -6.91 -15.05
N THR A 362 7.27 -7.00 -14.64
CA THR A 362 7.99 -5.91 -13.94
C THR A 362 9.18 -5.45 -14.77
N GLY A 363 9.42 -4.14 -14.88
CA GLY A 363 10.61 -3.56 -15.52
C GLY A 363 10.36 -3.07 -16.95
N ALA A 364 11.41 -2.94 -17.78
CA ALA A 364 11.30 -2.47 -19.17
C ALA A 364 10.71 -3.52 -20.14
N ASP A 365 10.50 -4.74 -19.66
CA ASP A 365 9.89 -5.86 -20.39
C ASP A 365 8.36 -5.86 -20.31
N VAL A 366 7.70 -4.71 -20.04
CA VAL A 366 6.23 -4.51 -20.21
C VAL A 366 5.80 -4.58 -21.69
N SER A 367 6.61 -5.22 -22.54
CA SER A 367 6.20 -5.54 -23.89
C SER A 367 5.11 -6.62 -23.79
N PHE A 368 4.01 -6.40 -24.50
CA PHE A 368 2.96 -7.39 -24.75
C PHE A 368 3.60 -8.71 -25.18
N SER A 369 3.80 -9.60 -24.21
CA SER A 369 4.59 -10.80 -24.37
C SER A 369 3.65 -11.97 -24.65
N ALA A 370 4.17 -13.03 -25.28
CA ALA A 370 3.42 -14.27 -25.46
C ALA A 370 2.84 -14.82 -24.13
N ASP A 371 3.46 -14.48 -23.00
CA ASP A 371 2.97 -14.84 -21.66
C ASP A 371 1.67 -14.11 -21.28
N GLN A 372 1.48 -12.87 -21.75
CA GLN A 372 0.24 -12.13 -21.54
C GLN A 372 -0.91 -12.75 -22.34
N ASP A 373 -0.71 -12.98 -23.65
CA ASP A 373 -1.71 -13.61 -24.52
C ASP A 373 -2.12 -15.01 -24.02
N ALA A 374 -1.15 -15.79 -23.54
CA ALA A 374 -1.41 -17.11 -22.97
C ALA A 374 -2.27 -17.03 -21.70
N ARG A 375 -2.05 -16.03 -20.84
CA ARG A 375 -2.84 -15.81 -19.63
C ARG A 375 -4.23 -15.27 -19.93
N ASP A 376 -4.36 -14.35 -20.88
CA ASP A 376 -5.65 -13.88 -21.38
C ASP A 376 -6.48 -15.06 -21.90
N THR A 377 -5.88 -15.91 -22.73
CA THR A 377 -6.51 -17.13 -23.23
C THR A 377 -6.87 -18.11 -22.12
N ALA A 378 -6.05 -18.24 -21.07
CA ALA A 378 -6.37 -19.09 -19.92
C ALA A 378 -7.56 -18.56 -19.13
N TRP A 379 -7.58 -17.25 -18.89
CA TRP A 379 -8.67 -16.57 -18.19
C TRP A 379 -10.00 -16.70 -18.93
N GLU A 380 -10.02 -16.49 -20.25
CA GLU A 380 -11.23 -16.64 -21.07
C GLU A 380 -11.77 -18.08 -21.03
N ARG A 381 -10.88 -19.07 -21.16
CA ARG A 381 -11.25 -20.49 -21.05
C ARG A 381 -11.82 -20.82 -19.68
N ALA A 382 -11.21 -20.32 -18.61
CA ALA A 382 -11.68 -20.50 -17.24
C ALA A 382 -13.07 -19.87 -17.03
N ALA A 383 -13.27 -18.65 -17.52
CA ALA A 383 -14.54 -17.94 -17.44
C ALA A 383 -15.65 -18.69 -18.21
N ALA A 384 -15.35 -19.18 -19.43
CA ALA A 384 -16.28 -19.98 -20.22
C ALA A 384 -16.62 -21.32 -19.54
N ALA A 385 -15.62 -22.03 -19.01
CA ALA A 385 -15.83 -23.29 -18.29
C ALA A 385 -16.67 -23.12 -17.01
N ALA A 386 -16.59 -21.94 -16.38
CA ALA A 386 -17.38 -21.56 -15.22
C ALA A 386 -18.77 -20.99 -15.54
N GLY A 387 -19.22 -21.07 -16.80
CA GLY A 387 -20.55 -20.61 -17.22
C GLY A 387 -20.70 -19.09 -17.38
N THR A 388 -19.59 -18.36 -17.43
CA THR A 388 -19.57 -16.90 -17.68
C THR A 388 -18.68 -16.56 -18.89
N PRO A 389 -19.01 -17.05 -20.11
CA PRO A 389 -18.23 -16.72 -21.29
C PRO A 389 -18.24 -15.21 -21.55
N ALA A 390 -17.13 -14.68 -22.08
CA ALA A 390 -17.00 -13.25 -22.38
C ALA A 390 -17.27 -12.34 -21.18
N ALA A 391 -16.87 -12.76 -19.98
CA ALA A 391 -16.97 -11.93 -18.78
C ALA A 391 -16.19 -10.62 -19.00
N ILE A 392 -16.67 -9.53 -18.41
CA ILE A 392 -15.97 -8.24 -18.37
C ILE A 392 -15.06 -8.25 -17.14
N PRO A 393 -13.75 -8.03 -17.29
CA PRO A 393 -12.85 -7.99 -16.15
C PRO A 393 -13.12 -6.75 -15.29
N VAL A 394 -13.03 -6.90 -13.97
CA VAL A 394 -13.00 -5.79 -13.00
C VAL A 394 -11.79 -5.95 -12.09
N SER A 395 -11.18 -4.83 -11.72
CA SER A 395 -9.93 -4.78 -10.97
C SER A 395 -10.11 -4.83 -9.46
N THR A 396 -8.99 -4.83 -8.76
CA THR A 396 -8.88 -4.53 -7.32
C THR A 396 -8.58 -3.04 -7.06
N ALA A 397 -8.44 -2.23 -8.11
CA ALA A 397 -8.40 -0.77 -8.00
C ALA A 397 -9.84 -0.23 -8.06
N TRP A 398 -10.28 0.47 -7.03
CA TRP A 398 -11.63 1.03 -6.97
C TRP A 398 -11.65 2.23 -6.03
N GLY A 399 -12.62 3.13 -6.18
CA GLY A 399 -12.79 4.31 -5.34
C GLY A 399 -12.03 5.56 -5.78
N ASN A 400 -11.35 5.52 -6.92
CA ASN A 400 -10.50 6.62 -7.39
C ASN A 400 -11.03 7.32 -8.64
N GLY A 401 -12.24 7.00 -9.10
CA GLY A 401 -12.93 7.53 -10.27
C GLY A 401 -12.37 7.04 -11.60
N THR A 402 -11.05 7.03 -11.77
CA THR A 402 -10.38 6.61 -13.02
C THR A 402 -10.51 5.11 -13.24
N ALA A 403 -10.41 4.29 -12.19
CA ALA A 403 -10.63 2.84 -12.27
C ALA A 403 -12.10 2.53 -12.60
N GLU A 404 -13.03 3.25 -12.00
CA GLU A 404 -14.46 3.14 -12.31
C GLU A 404 -14.75 3.54 -13.77
N ALA A 405 -14.10 4.60 -14.28
CA ALA A 405 -14.23 5.03 -15.67
C ALA A 405 -13.67 3.97 -16.64
N SER A 406 -12.50 3.39 -16.35
CA SER A 406 -11.93 2.28 -17.11
C SER A 406 -12.85 1.05 -17.10
N PHE A 407 -13.43 0.70 -15.95
CA PHE A 407 -14.41 -0.38 -15.86
C PHE A 407 -15.69 -0.08 -16.65
N ALA A 408 -16.22 1.13 -16.54
CA ALA A 408 -17.38 1.58 -17.31
C ALA A 408 -17.13 1.49 -18.82
N ALA A 409 -15.91 1.81 -19.26
CA ALA A 409 -15.52 1.76 -20.67
C ALA A 409 -15.56 0.32 -21.21
N SER A 410 -15.14 -0.66 -20.42
CA SER A 410 -15.22 -2.08 -20.79
C SER A 410 -16.65 -2.60 -20.82
N VAL A 411 -17.51 -2.15 -19.91
CA VAL A 411 -18.95 -2.44 -19.96
C VAL A 411 -19.57 -1.82 -21.21
N ALA A 412 -19.27 -0.56 -21.51
CA ALA A 412 -19.78 0.15 -22.68
C ALA A 412 -19.34 -0.55 -23.98
N LEU A 413 -18.05 -0.90 -24.11
CA LEU A 413 -17.53 -1.61 -25.26
C LEU A 413 -18.25 -2.95 -25.48
N ARG A 414 -18.50 -3.71 -24.41
CA ARG A 414 -19.23 -4.99 -24.48
C ARG A 414 -20.65 -4.83 -24.98
N LEU A 415 -21.34 -3.75 -24.61
CA LEU A 415 -22.69 -3.42 -25.09
C LEU A 415 -22.69 -2.91 -26.54
N LEU A 416 -21.69 -2.12 -26.93
CA LEU A 416 -21.56 -1.55 -28.27
C LEU A 416 -21.21 -2.61 -29.32
N THR A 417 -20.39 -3.60 -28.97
CA THR A 417 -19.84 -4.56 -29.94
C THR A 417 -20.47 -5.94 -29.85
N GLY A 418 -21.03 -6.33 -28.70
CA GLY A 418 -21.47 -7.71 -28.46
C GLY A 418 -20.33 -8.71 -28.27
N SER A 419 -19.08 -8.28 -28.44
CA SER A 419 -17.89 -9.14 -28.45
C SER A 419 -17.20 -9.16 -27.08
N PRO A 420 -16.45 -10.24 -26.77
CA PRO A 420 -15.55 -10.25 -25.61
C PRO A 420 -14.59 -9.06 -25.65
N PHE A 421 -14.20 -8.59 -24.46
CA PHE A 421 -13.17 -7.57 -24.35
C PHE A 421 -11.82 -8.13 -24.81
N THR A 422 -11.14 -7.43 -25.72
CA THR A 422 -9.76 -7.72 -26.10
C THR A 422 -8.81 -6.67 -25.50
N PRO A 423 -7.74 -7.08 -24.81
CA PRO A 423 -6.70 -6.15 -24.37
C PRO A 423 -6.16 -5.33 -25.54
N THR A 424 -5.82 -4.06 -25.31
CA THR A 424 -5.33 -3.09 -26.32
C THR A 424 -6.32 -2.73 -27.43
N SER A 425 -7.61 -2.68 -27.11
CA SER A 425 -8.63 -2.29 -28.08
C SER A 425 -8.53 -0.80 -28.43
N LEU A 426 -8.41 -0.48 -29.72
CA LEU A 426 -8.61 0.86 -30.24
C LEU A 426 -10.07 0.99 -30.68
N VAL A 427 -10.78 2.01 -30.17
CA VAL A 427 -12.18 2.27 -30.55
C VAL A 427 -12.26 3.57 -31.32
N CYS A 428 -12.76 3.47 -32.54
CA CYS A 428 -12.74 4.55 -33.51
C CYS A 428 -14.14 5.08 -33.85
N GLY A 429 -14.16 6.26 -34.47
CA GLY A 429 -15.32 6.88 -35.05
C GLY A 429 -16.43 7.19 -34.04
N ALA A 430 -17.68 7.13 -34.50
CA ALA A 430 -18.86 7.39 -33.67
C ALA A 430 -18.96 6.41 -32.49
N ARG A 431 -18.45 5.18 -32.63
CA ARG A 431 -18.40 4.21 -31.54
C ARG A 431 -17.52 4.70 -30.39
N GLY A 432 -16.39 5.33 -30.70
CA GLY A 432 -15.52 5.97 -29.71
C GLY A 432 -16.25 7.09 -28.97
N ALA A 433 -16.91 7.98 -29.70
CA ALA A 433 -17.69 9.07 -29.12
C ALA A 433 -18.83 8.58 -28.21
N VAL A 434 -19.61 7.58 -28.66
CA VAL A 434 -20.67 6.97 -27.85
C VAL A 434 -20.09 6.32 -26.59
N LEU A 435 -18.98 5.58 -26.70
CA LEU A 435 -18.33 4.94 -25.56
C LEU A 435 -17.96 5.96 -24.50
N VAL A 436 -17.27 7.04 -24.89
CA VAL A 436 -16.83 8.10 -23.97
C VAL A 436 -18.02 8.78 -23.29
N TRP A 437 -19.08 9.07 -24.04
CA TRP A 437 -20.30 9.62 -23.47
C TRP A 437 -20.95 8.65 -22.46
N LEU A 438 -21.08 7.36 -22.80
CA LEU A 438 -21.65 6.34 -21.90
C LEU A 438 -20.86 6.21 -20.58
N VAL A 439 -19.53 6.30 -20.63
CA VAL A 439 -18.67 6.29 -19.44
C VAL A 439 -18.97 7.48 -18.54
N GLY A 440 -19.06 8.68 -19.11
CA GLY A 440 -19.40 9.90 -18.35
C GLY A 440 -20.81 9.91 -17.78
N GLN A 441 -21.74 9.12 -18.34
CA GLN A 441 -23.11 9.00 -17.83
C GLN A 441 -23.30 7.94 -16.74
N ALA A 442 -22.31 7.08 -16.49
CA ALA A 442 -22.50 5.95 -15.59
C ALA A 442 -22.76 6.38 -14.14
N THR A 443 -21.86 7.19 -13.58
CA THR A 443 -21.96 7.79 -12.24
C THR A 443 -21.23 9.13 -12.21
N ALA A 444 -21.40 9.92 -11.13
CA ALA A 444 -20.61 11.14 -10.94
C ALA A 444 -19.10 10.85 -10.84
N ASP A 445 -18.74 9.76 -10.15
CA ASP A 445 -17.33 9.34 -9.95
C ASP A 445 -16.67 8.95 -11.29
N THR A 446 -17.40 8.30 -12.20
CA THR A 446 -16.88 7.96 -13.54
C THR A 446 -16.72 9.19 -14.43
N ALA A 447 -17.62 10.18 -14.32
CA ALA A 447 -17.48 11.45 -15.05
C ALA A 447 -16.24 12.23 -14.61
N GLU A 448 -16.00 12.34 -13.30
CA GLU A 448 -14.79 12.98 -12.77
C GLU A 448 -13.52 12.19 -13.14
N GLY A 449 -13.58 10.86 -13.04
CA GLY A 449 -12.50 9.98 -13.47
C GLY A 449 -12.16 10.14 -14.94
N LEU A 450 -13.18 10.24 -15.80
CA LEU A 450 -13.04 10.45 -17.24
C LEU A 450 -12.30 11.75 -17.55
N HIS A 451 -12.65 12.86 -16.90
CA HIS A 451 -11.93 14.14 -17.07
C HIS A 451 -10.48 14.07 -16.61
N ARG A 452 -10.18 13.31 -15.55
CA ARG A 452 -8.79 13.10 -15.11
C ARG A 452 -8.00 12.22 -16.07
N LEU A 453 -8.62 11.19 -16.64
CA LEU A 453 -8.00 10.36 -17.68
C LEU A 453 -7.69 11.19 -18.93
N ASP A 454 -8.64 12.02 -19.38
CA ASP A 454 -8.46 12.94 -20.51
C ASP A 454 -7.27 13.88 -20.28
N ALA A 455 -7.22 14.55 -19.12
CA ALA A 455 -6.12 15.46 -18.77
C ALA A 455 -4.75 14.76 -18.60
N ALA A 456 -4.74 13.45 -18.33
CA ALA A 456 -3.53 12.65 -18.16
C ALA A 456 -3.10 11.89 -19.42
N SER A 457 -3.93 11.90 -20.47
CA SER A 457 -3.68 11.18 -21.71
C SER A 457 -3.08 12.10 -22.78
N THR A 458 -2.36 11.51 -23.73
CA THR A 458 -1.75 12.22 -24.86
C THR A 458 -2.00 11.46 -26.15
N GLY A 459 -2.55 12.11 -27.18
CA GLY A 459 -2.83 11.54 -28.51
C GLY A 459 -4.12 10.72 -28.58
N GLY A 460 -4.72 10.38 -27.44
CA GLY A 460 -5.97 9.66 -27.33
C GLY A 460 -6.33 9.42 -25.88
N LEU A 461 -7.63 9.42 -25.57
CA LEU A 461 -8.13 9.09 -24.25
C LEU A 461 -7.88 7.61 -23.93
N ALA A 462 -7.02 7.36 -22.94
CA ALA A 462 -6.62 6.01 -22.55
C ALA A 462 -7.33 5.55 -21.28
N PHE A 463 -8.07 4.45 -21.39
CA PHE A 463 -8.63 3.69 -20.29
C PHE A 463 -7.69 2.52 -19.98
N MET A 464 -6.80 2.72 -19.02
CA MET A 464 -5.82 1.73 -18.59
C MET A 464 -6.19 1.19 -17.22
N ASP A 465 -6.01 -0.11 -17.04
CA ASP A 465 -6.06 -0.77 -15.73
C ASP A 465 -4.95 -1.81 -15.64
N ASP A 466 -3.91 -1.45 -14.89
CA ASP A 466 -2.69 -2.26 -14.73
C ASP A 466 -2.96 -3.60 -14.03
N THR A 467 -4.03 -3.70 -13.23
CA THR A 467 -4.34 -4.90 -12.45
C THR A 467 -4.90 -6.02 -13.31
N THR A 468 -5.59 -5.63 -14.38
CA THR A 468 -6.24 -6.52 -15.35
C THR A 468 -5.48 -6.55 -16.69
N SER A 469 -4.38 -5.78 -16.79
CA SER A 469 -3.68 -5.42 -18.03
C SER A 469 -4.64 -5.05 -19.16
N MET A 470 -5.72 -4.38 -18.78
CA MET A 470 -6.74 -3.88 -19.67
C MET A 470 -6.25 -2.56 -20.24
N GLY A 471 -6.22 -2.47 -21.57
CA GLY A 471 -5.93 -1.25 -22.30
C GLY A 471 -7.01 -1.02 -23.34
N LEU A 472 -7.64 0.14 -23.29
CA LEU A 472 -8.60 0.59 -24.26
C LEU A 472 -8.29 2.06 -24.56
N SER A 473 -8.20 2.43 -25.83
CA SER A 473 -7.98 3.83 -26.21
C SER A 473 -8.98 4.31 -27.25
N VAL A 474 -9.30 5.60 -27.17
CA VAL A 474 -10.12 6.31 -28.13
C VAL A 474 -9.30 7.50 -28.63
N PRO A 475 -9.02 7.62 -29.94
CA PRO A 475 -8.29 8.78 -30.46
C PRO A 475 -8.96 10.10 -30.07
N ASP A 476 -8.19 11.17 -29.84
CA ASP A 476 -8.73 12.45 -29.34
C ASP A 476 -9.85 13.01 -30.24
N ARG A 477 -9.71 12.85 -31.55
CA ARG A 477 -10.75 13.25 -32.52
C ARG A 477 -12.07 12.53 -32.30
N ASP A 478 -12.03 11.26 -31.91
CA ASP A 478 -13.20 10.42 -31.71
C ASP A 478 -13.76 10.55 -30.29
N ALA A 479 -12.90 10.81 -29.30
CA ALA A 479 -13.28 11.04 -27.91
C ALA A 479 -13.94 12.42 -27.71
N GLY A 480 -13.45 13.45 -28.42
CA GLY A 480 -13.86 14.85 -28.27
C GLY A 480 -15.37 15.08 -28.35
N PRO A 481 -16.10 14.56 -29.36
CA PRO A 481 -17.55 14.68 -29.43
C PRO A 481 -18.27 14.04 -28.23
N GLY A 482 -17.77 12.91 -27.73
CA GLY A 482 -18.31 12.24 -26.55
C GLY A 482 -18.16 13.07 -25.28
N LEU A 483 -16.97 13.66 -25.08
CA LEU A 483 -16.70 14.57 -23.97
C LEU A 483 -17.57 15.84 -24.06
N ALA A 484 -17.69 16.43 -25.25
CA ALA A 484 -18.52 17.62 -25.47
C ALA A 484 -20.01 17.36 -25.20
N ALA A 485 -20.49 16.14 -25.50
CA ALA A 485 -21.88 15.73 -25.25
C ALA A 485 -22.22 15.63 -23.75
N LEU A 486 -21.23 15.54 -22.85
CA LEU A 486 -21.47 15.54 -21.40
C LEU A 486 -22.05 16.87 -20.89
N SER A 487 -21.89 17.97 -21.64
CA SER A 487 -22.48 19.28 -21.31
C SER A 487 -23.97 19.37 -21.66
N HIS A 488 -24.53 18.39 -22.37
CA HIS A 488 -25.93 18.36 -22.77
C HIS A 488 -26.79 17.53 -21.80
N PRO A 489 -28.12 17.75 -21.73
CA PRO A 489 -29.01 16.94 -20.90
C PRO A 489 -28.92 15.45 -21.24
N PRO A 490 -28.60 14.55 -20.28
CA PRO A 490 -28.39 13.13 -20.56
C PRO A 490 -29.56 12.43 -21.23
N ALA A 491 -30.80 12.82 -20.91
CA ALA A 491 -32.00 12.23 -21.49
C ALA A 491 -32.16 12.55 -22.98
N GLU A 492 -31.76 13.75 -23.41
CA GLU A 492 -31.83 14.18 -24.81
C GLU A 492 -30.80 13.45 -25.66
N VAL A 493 -29.54 13.44 -25.21
CA VAL A 493 -28.46 12.70 -25.88
C VAL A 493 -28.77 11.20 -25.90
N GLY A 494 -29.27 10.64 -24.78
CA GLY A 494 -29.66 9.23 -24.69
C GLY A 494 -30.78 8.85 -25.65
N ALA A 495 -31.78 9.70 -25.83
CA ALA A 495 -32.85 9.46 -26.81
C ALA A 495 -32.31 9.45 -28.25
N LEU A 496 -31.41 10.38 -28.59
CA LEU A 496 -30.77 10.45 -29.92
C LEU A 496 -29.86 9.24 -30.17
N VAL A 497 -29.04 8.88 -29.19
CA VAL A 497 -28.15 7.71 -29.24
C VAL A 497 -28.98 6.43 -29.39
N ALA A 498 -30.05 6.28 -28.62
CA ALA A 498 -30.91 5.10 -28.70
C ALA A 498 -31.63 4.99 -30.05
N ALA A 499 -32.13 6.10 -30.60
CA ALA A 499 -32.80 6.13 -31.89
C ALA A 499 -31.86 5.81 -33.07
N ASN A 500 -30.57 6.13 -32.94
CA ASN A 500 -29.56 5.95 -33.99
C ASN A 500 -28.52 4.88 -33.64
N TRP A 501 -28.84 3.99 -32.70
CA TRP A 501 -27.88 3.04 -32.12
C TRP A 501 -27.11 2.26 -33.19
N THR A 502 -27.83 1.63 -34.12
CA THR A 502 -27.23 0.82 -35.19
C THR A 502 -26.24 1.62 -36.05
N GLU A 503 -26.56 2.88 -36.37
CA GLU A 503 -25.67 3.76 -37.14
C GLU A 503 -24.44 4.13 -36.31
N LEU A 504 -24.63 4.62 -35.08
CA LEU A 504 -23.54 5.13 -34.26
C LEU A 504 -22.59 4.03 -33.76
N THR A 505 -23.05 2.79 -33.64
CA THR A 505 -22.21 1.65 -33.25
C THR A 505 -21.52 0.97 -34.43
N ALA A 506 -21.84 1.30 -35.68
CA ALA A 506 -21.22 0.67 -36.84
C ALA A 506 -19.74 1.08 -36.95
N PRO A 507 -18.80 0.15 -37.24
CA PRO A 507 -17.37 0.46 -37.29
C PRO A 507 -16.99 1.57 -38.27
N ALA A 508 -17.73 1.69 -39.38
CA ALA A 508 -17.44 2.63 -40.46
C ALA A 508 -18.00 4.04 -40.22
N THR A 509 -18.78 4.25 -39.14
CA THR A 509 -19.43 5.55 -38.91
C THR A 509 -18.42 6.53 -38.28
N PRO A 510 -18.14 7.68 -38.92
CA PRO A 510 -17.17 8.65 -38.41
C PRO A 510 -17.70 9.39 -37.17
N ALA A 511 -16.80 9.85 -36.29
CA ALA A 511 -17.18 10.59 -35.07
C ALA A 511 -17.93 11.89 -35.37
N ASP A 512 -17.64 12.53 -36.50
CA ASP A 512 -18.32 13.73 -37.02
C ASP A 512 -19.84 13.51 -37.14
N ARG A 513 -20.27 12.27 -37.41
CA ARG A 513 -21.70 11.92 -37.48
C ARG A 513 -22.37 11.99 -36.11
N PHE A 514 -21.71 11.48 -35.06
CA PHE A 514 -22.17 11.64 -33.68
C PHE A 514 -22.23 13.13 -33.31
N ALA A 515 -21.17 13.88 -33.61
CA ALA A 515 -21.12 15.32 -33.31
C ALA A 515 -22.28 16.09 -33.94
N THR A 516 -22.54 15.83 -35.23
CA THR A 516 -23.64 16.44 -35.99
C THR A 516 -25.01 16.07 -35.42
N LEU A 517 -25.20 14.80 -35.03
CA LEU A 517 -26.48 14.33 -34.47
C LEU A 517 -26.79 15.00 -33.13
N ILE A 518 -25.79 15.12 -32.26
CA ILE A 518 -25.95 15.68 -30.91
C ILE A 518 -25.93 17.23 -30.92
N GLY A 519 -25.34 17.84 -31.95
CA GLY A 519 -25.17 19.30 -32.02
C GLY A 519 -23.95 19.81 -31.27
N VAL A 520 -22.89 19.01 -31.16
CA VAL A 520 -21.61 19.38 -30.54
C VAL A 520 -20.55 19.69 -31.60
N PRO A 521 -19.49 20.46 -31.26
CA PRO A 521 -18.40 20.73 -32.19
C PRO A 521 -17.74 19.44 -32.70
N ILE A 522 -17.41 19.43 -33.99
CA ILE A 522 -16.53 18.41 -34.58
C ILE A 522 -15.11 18.67 -34.06
N ALA A 523 -14.47 17.64 -33.52
CA ALA A 523 -13.10 17.75 -33.04
C ALA A 523 -12.13 17.97 -34.23
N PRO A 524 -11.13 18.86 -34.08
CA PRO A 524 -10.16 19.09 -35.13
C PRO A 524 -9.31 17.84 -35.38
N GLU A 525 -8.81 17.72 -36.61
CA GLU A 525 -7.81 16.70 -36.95
C GLU A 525 -6.50 16.98 -36.22
N PRO A 526 -5.93 16.01 -35.47
CA PRO A 526 -4.62 16.19 -34.88
C PRO A 526 -3.53 16.26 -35.95
N PRO A 527 -2.34 16.81 -35.62
CA PRO A 527 -1.14 16.74 -36.46
C PRO A 527 -0.89 15.32 -36.95
N LEU A 528 -0.30 15.16 -38.14
CA LEU A 528 -0.09 13.85 -38.76
C LEU A 528 0.70 12.89 -37.86
N GLU A 529 1.70 13.41 -37.12
CA GLU A 529 2.48 12.63 -36.14
C GLU A 529 1.67 12.10 -34.94
N GLU A 530 0.50 12.66 -34.65
CA GLU A 530 -0.35 12.32 -33.50
C GLU A 530 -1.59 11.51 -33.93
N ARG A 531 -1.76 11.24 -35.23
CA ARG A 531 -2.91 10.48 -35.73
C ARG A 531 -2.74 8.99 -35.47
N HIS A 532 -3.61 8.43 -34.63
CA HIS A 532 -3.81 7.00 -34.60
C HIS A 532 -4.58 6.54 -35.84
N VAL A 533 -4.01 5.55 -36.56
CA VAL A 533 -4.64 5.00 -37.77
C VAL A 533 -5.73 4.02 -37.36
N CYS A 534 -6.98 4.47 -37.43
CA CYS A 534 -8.15 3.60 -37.41
C CYS A 534 -8.26 2.90 -38.77
N LEU A 535 -7.99 1.60 -38.80
CA LEU A 535 -8.25 0.77 -39.98
C LEU A 535 -9.78 0.62 -40.11
N THR A 536 -10.33 1.25 -41.14
CA THR A 536 -11.76 1.17 -41.51
C THR A 536 -12.12 -0.18 -42.10
#